data_AF-A0A6L9PMQ9-F1
#
_entry.id   AF-A0A6L9PMQ9-F1
#
_cell.length_a   1.000
_cell.length_b   1.000
_cell.length_c   1.000
_cell.angle_alpha   90.00
_cell.angle_beta   90.00
_cell.angle_gamma   90.00
#
_symmetry.space_group_name_H-M   'P 1'
#
loop_
_entity.id
_entity.type
_entity.pdbx_description
1 polymer ?
#
loop_
_entity_poly.entity_id
_entity_poly.type
_entity_poly.pdbx_seq_one_letter_code
_entity_poly.pdbx_strand_id
1 'polypeptide(L)'
;MSFDRWQCAWPRTWPYAVFKKHHTELNDLYWSQAAAANHAMATVGATHGTDDLTAILKIPPANARRIASSAQKWQSQFKESQNWIRLNALVALCGYLETYIHAVGTLALTSDPGVLISSPRAVDGLSLVKREALPDLSEHITGLTKGAWSDRVRKYRSLFGTVPATLEKNVSELDAIRKLRNGVGHSFGRLIHEYRSPLLLKPLPVQRLAEERLQRWLGVVDDCVSAIEDHLRSAHIGAVEGLLNYHAWDKTFYAGHTSEEKAFRAQFPDAQGSPPSAKYFRSLIAYFRSA
;
A
#
# COMPACT_ATOMS: atom_id res chain seq x y z
N MET A 1 26.89 -1.13 16.02
CA MET A 1 26.95 -1.64 14.64
C MET A 1 27.89 -0.76 13.83
N SER A 2 28.83 -1.35 13.09
CA SER A 2 29.56 -0.67 12.00
C SER A 2 28.69 -0.62 10.76
N PHE A 3 28.90 0.36 9.87
CA PHE A 3 28.19 0.43 8.60
C PHE A 3 28.61 -0.72 7.67
N ASP A 4 27.63 -1.33 7.00
CA ASP A 4 27.80 -2.28 5.90
C ASP A 4 26.76 -1.93 4.83
N ARG A 5 27.22 -1.69 3.58
CA ARG A 5 26.38 -1.31 2.44
C ARG A 5 25.24 -2.30 2.19
N TRP A 6 25.48 -3.58 2.40
CA TRP A 6 24.53 -4.66 2.09
C TRP A 6 23.72 -5.12 3.29
N GLN A 7 23.86 -4.48 4.45
CA GLN A 7 23.05 -4.74 5.63
C GLN A 7 22.19 -3.53 5.96
N CYS A 8 20.88 -3.73 6.05
CA CYS A 8 19.97 -2.68 6.49
C CYS A 8 20.14 -2.47 7.99
N ALA A 9 20.44 -1.23 8.41
CA ALA A 9 20.52 -0.87 9.82
C ALA A 9 19.14 -0.74 10.49
N TRP A 10 18.08 -0.69 9.69
CA TRP A 10 16.70 -0.67 10.15
C TRP A 10 16.04 -2.04 9.96
N PRO A 11 15.09 -2.40 10.85
CA PRO A 11 14.36 -3.65 10.73
C PRO A 11 13.43 -3.68 9.51
N ARG A 12 13.05 -2.50 8.99
CA ARG A 12 12.08 -2.31 7.90
C ARG A 12 12.51 -1.15 7.01
N THR A 13 12.15 -1.23 5.74
CA THR A 13 12.31 -0.17 4.75
C THR A 13 11.26 0.93 4.94
N TRP A 14 11.53 2.09 4.37
CA TRP A 14 10.61 3.23 4.38
C TRP A 14 9.31 2.95 3.63
N PRO A 15 9.34 2.33 2.42
CA PRO A 15 8.12 1.88 1.74
C PRO A 15 7.24 1.00 2.64
N TYR A 16 7.83 0.07 3.40
CA TYR A 16 7.07 -0.80 4.30
C TYR A 16 6.43 -0.01 5.45
N ALA A 17 7.15 0.93 6.05
CA ALA A 17 6.59 1.79 7.10
C ALA A 17 5.41 2.63 6.59
N VAL A 18 5.50 3.16 5.37
CA VAL A 18 4.39 3.90 4.72
C VAL A 18 3.22 2.97 4.44
N PHE A 19 3.46 1.77 3.93
CA PHE A 19 2.42 0.75 3.74
C PHE A 19 1.66 0.46 5.04
N LYS A 20 2.37 0.22 6.16
CA LYS A 20 1.72 -0.07 7.44
C LYS A 20 0.88 1.10 7.93
N LYS A 21 1.32 2.35 7.73
CA LYS A 21 0.51 3.54 8.05
C LYS A 21 -0.79 3.57 7.25
N HIS A 22 -0.75 3.37 5.94
CA HIS A 22 -1.97 3.32 5.12
C HIS A 22 -2.86 2.13 5.47
N HIS A 23 -2.26 0.99 5.82
CA HIS A 23 -3.01 -0.19 6.24
C HIS A 23 -3.77 0.06 7.55
N THR A 24 -3.12 0.69 8.53
CA THR A 24 -3.76 1.13 9.78
C THR A 24 -4.83 2.19 9.53
N GLU A 25 -4.52 3.21 8.72
CA GLU A 25 -5.48 4.27 8.36
C GLU A 25 -6.75 3.69 7.73
N LEU A 26 -6.63 2.76 6.78
CA LEU A 26 -7.79 2.10 6.19
C LEU A 26 -8.60 1.33 7.24
N ASN A 27 -7.92 0.63 8.15
CA ASN A 27 -8.56 -0.12 9.22
C ASN A 27 -9.36 0.81 10.15
N ASP A 28 -8.78 1.93 10.56
CA ASP A 28 -9.42 2.92 11.44
C ASP A 28 -10.64 3.57 10.78
N LEU A 29 -10.52 3.94 9.50
CA LEU A 29 -11.62 4.48 8.70
C LEU A 29 -12.74 3.45 8.52
N TYR A 30 -12.39 2.19 8.24
CA TYR A 30 -13.38 1.13 8.06
C TYR A 30 -14.13 0.84 9.35
N TRP A 31 -13.43 0.64 10.47
CA TRP A 31 -14.06 0.21 11.72
C TRP A 31 -14.85 1.32 12.40
N SER A 32 -14.42 2.58 12.29
CA SER A 32 -15.23 3.72 12.73
C SER A 32 -16.57 3.78 11.98
N GLN A 33 -16.54 3.56 10.66
CA GLN A 33 -17.75 3.49 9.84
C GLN A 33 -18.60 2.25 10.16
N ALA A 34 -17.99 1.08 10.33
CA ALA A 34 -18.69 -0.17 10.60
C ALA A 34 -19.44 -0.11 11.94
N ALA A 35 -18.82 0.44 12.98
CA ALA A 35 -19.46 0.66 14.27
C ALA A 35 -20.67 1.60 14.15
N ALA A 36 -20.50 2.74 13.47
CA ALA A 36 -21.60 3.69 13.22
C ALA A 36 -22.73 3.05 12.41
N ALA A 37 -22.41 2.22 11.42
CA ALA A 37 -23.37 1.53 10.59
C ALA A 37 -24.17 0.48 11.36
N ASN A 38 -23.51 -0.30 12.22
CA ASN A 38 -24.17 -1.27 13.09
C ASN A 38 -25.13 -0.57 14.06
N HIS A 39 -24.72 0.55 14.65
CA HIS A 39 -25.59 1.35 15.50
C HIS A 39 -26.81 1.86 14.73
N ALA A 40 -26.61 2.50 13.57
CA ALA A 40 -27.72 3.04 12.77
C ALA A 40 -28.71 1.95 12.31
N MET A 41 -28.20 0.77 11.92
CA MET A 41 -29.03 -0.38 11.56
C MET A 41 -29.87 -0.88 12.74
N ALA A 42 -29.29 -0.95 13.94
CA ALA A 42 -29.99 -1.35 15.15
C ALA A 42 -31.05 -0.31 15.54
N THR A 43 -30.72 0.98 15.50
CA THR A 43 -31.66 2.07 15.80
C THR A 43 -32.87 2.04 14.88
N VAL A 44 -32.67 1.94 13.56
CA VAL A 44 -33.79 1.86 12.61
C VAL A 44 -34.52 0.51 12.71
N GLY A 45 -33.82 -0.57 13.04
CA GLY A 45 -34.43 -1.89 13.23
C GLY A 45 -35.37 -1.96 14.45
N ALA A 46 -35.18 -1.09 15.44
CA ALA A 46 -36.06 -0.99 16.61
C ALA A 46 -37.32 -0.14 16.37
N THR A 47 -37.50 0.42 15.17
CA THR A 47 -38.63 1.31 14.86
C THR A 47 -39.89 0.53 14.50
N HIS A 48 -41.04 1.09 14.88
CA HIS A 48 -42.35 0.63 14.46
C HIS A 48 -42.75 1.34 13.17
N GLY A 49 -43.53 0.70 12.29
CA GLY A 49 -43.75 1.14 10.90
C GLY A 49 -44.33 2.54 10.69
N THR A 50 -44.72 3.24 11.75
CA THR A 50 -45.23 4.62 11.76
C THR A 50 -44.19 5.66 12.18
N ASP A 51 -43.01 5.25 12.63
CA ASP A 51 -42.03 6.18 13.19
C ASP A 51 -41.38 7.06 12.11
N ASP A 52 -41.21 8.34 12.40
CA ASP A 52 -40.57 9.29 11.50
C ASP A 52 -39.05 9.07 11.46
N LEU A 53 -38.59 8.46 10.36
CA LEU A 53 -37.17 8.21 10.12
C LEU A 53 -36.31 9.48 10.13
N THR A 54 -36.87 10.63 9.73
CA THR A 54 -36.09 11.88 9.73
C THR A 54 -35.79 12.34 11.13
N ALA A 55 -36.73 12.17 12.06
CA ALA A 55 -36.51 12.41 13.49
C ALA A 55 -35.52 11.38 14.08
N ILE A 56 -35.70 10.10 13.79
CA ILE A 56 -34.86 9.01 14.33
C ILE A 56 -33.40 9.15 13.92
N LEU A 57 -33.16 9.39 12.63
CA LEU A 57 -31.81 9.55 12.07
C LEU A 57 -31.29 10.99 12.17
N LYS A 58 -32.05 11.89 12.81
CA LYS A 58 -31.72 13.32 12.99
C LYS A 58 -31.35 14.00 11.66
N ILE A 59 -32.11 13.72 10.62
CA ILE A 59 -31.87 14.24 9.27
C ILE A 59 -32.35 15.70 9.21
N PRO A 60 -31.51 16.64 8.73
CA PRO A 60 -31.94 18.02 8.54
C PRO A 60 -33.17 18.11 7.63
N PRO A 61 -34.17 18.96 7.92
CA PRO A 61 -35.40 19.06 7.12
C PRO A 61 -35.15 19.29 5.62
N ALA A 62 -34.11 20.06 5.28
CA ALA A 62 -33.69 20.31 3.90
C ALA A 62 -33.33 19.04 3.11
N ASN A 63 -32.97 17.95 3.80
CA ASN A 63 -32.57 16.68 3.22
C ASN A 63 -33.62 15.57 3.37
N ALA A 64 -34.77 15.84 4.00
CA ALA A 64 -35.81 14.83 4.24
C ALA A 64 -36.24 14.08 2.98
N ARG A 65 -36.35 14.79 1.85
CA ARG A 65 -36.72 14.20 0.54
C ARG A 65 -35.68 13.26 -0.07
N ARG A 66 -34.44 13.25 0.44
CA ARG A 66 -33.34 12.41 -0.04
C ARG A 66 -33.29 11.05 0.65
N ILE A 67 -34.02 10.89 1.75
CA ILE A 67 -34.05 9.66 2.54
C ILE A 67 -35.19 8.76 2.05
N ALA A 68 -35.01 7.46 2.23
CA ALA A 68 -36.05 6.49 1.91
C ALA A 68 -37.34 6.76 2.71
N SER A 69 -38.47 6.50 2.07
CA SER A 69 -39.81 6.72 2.62
C SER A 69 -40.22 5.71 3.70
N SER A 70 -39.44 4.66 3.95
CA SER A 70 -39.74 3.64 4.97
C SER A 70 -38.48 3.00 5.53
N ALA A 71 -38.57 2.47 6.76
CA ALA A 71 -37.45 1.86 7.48
C ALA A 71 -36.87 0.69 6.68
N GLN A 72 -37.73 -0.17 6.13
CA GLN A 72 -37.34 -1.30 5.30
C GLN A 72 -36.58 -0.86 4.04
N LYS A 73 -37.05 0.17 3.34
CA LYS A 73 -36.38 0.69 2.14
C LYS A 73 -35.04 1.33 2.50
N TRP A 74 -34.98 2.07 3.61
CA TRP A 74 -33.74 2.64 4.12
C TRP A 74 -32.72 1.54 4.43
N GLN A 75 -33.11 0.51 5.19
CA GLN A 75 -32.22 -0.60 5.57
C GLN A 75 -31.68 -1.33 4.33
N SER A 76 -32.52 -1.55 3.32
CA SER A 76 -32.08 -2.15 2.06
C SER A 76 -31.05 -1.28 1.34
N GLN A 77 -31.27 0.03 1.24
CA GLN A 77 -30.33 0.95 0.60
C GLN A 77 -29.04 1.10 1.41
N PHE A 78 -29.14 1.09 2.74
CA PHE A 78 -27.99 1.18 3.63
C PHE A 78 -27.11 -0.07 3.55
N LYS A 79 -27.69 -1.28 3.41
CA LYS A 79 -26.92 -2.51 3.13
C LYS A 79 -26.14 -2.41 1.81
N GLU A 80 -26.73 -1.82 0.76
CA GLU A 80 -26.01 -1.55 -0.49
C GLU A 80 -24.87 -0.55 -0.30
N SER A 81 -25.09 0.50 0.50
CA SER A 81 -24.05 1.46 0.87
C SER A 81 -22.89 0.80 1.63
N GLN A 82 -23.17 -0.06 2.60
CA GLN A 82 -22.13 -0.81 3.32
C GLN A 82 -21.33 -1.72 2.39
N ASN A 83 -21.98 -2.37 1.42
CA ASN A 83 -21.26 -3.12 0.39
C ASN A 83 -20.37 -2.22 -0.46
N TRP A 84 -20.86 -1.05 -0.86
CA TRP A 84 -20.08 -0.06 -1.59
C TRP A 84 -18.84 0.42 -0.82
N ILE A 85 -18.97 0.64 0.49
CA ILE A 85 -17.86 1.03 1.36
C ILE A 85 -16.79 -0.07 1.40
N ARG A 86 -17.19 -1.35 1.55
CA ARG A 86 -16.24 -2.48 1.47
C ARG A 86 -15.53 -2.57 0.13
N LEU A 87 -16.23 -2.35 -0.97
CA LEU A 87 -15.64 -2.32 -2.31
C LEU A 87 -14.64 -1.16 -2.46
N ASN A 88 -14.91 0.02 -1.89
CA ASN A 88 -13.95 1.14 -1.92
C ASN A 88 -12.75 0.90 -1.00
N ALA A 89 -12.95 0.24 0.14
CA ALA A 89 -11.84 -0.22 0.98
C ALA A 89 -10.91 -1.17 0.21
N LEU A 90 -11.45 -2.06 -0.62
CA LEU A 90 -10.66 -2.90 -1.52
C LEU A 90 -9.89 -2.09 -2.57
N VAL A 91 -10.49 -1.05 -3.14
CA VAL A 91 -9.82 -0.15 -4.09
C VAL A 91 -8.64 0.56 -3.41
N ALA A 92 -8.85 1.09 -2.20
CA ALA A 92 -7.80 1.71 -1.41
C ALA A 92 -6.66 0.73 -1.08
N LEU A 93 -7.01 -0.51 -0.67
CA LEU A 93 -6.07 -1.61 -0.44
C LEU A 93 -5.19 -1.87 -1.66
N CYS A 94 -5.78 -1.97 -2.85
CA CYS A 94 -5.02 -2.15 -4.09
C CYS A 94 -4.12 -0.95 -4.37
N GLY A 95 -4.60 0.27 -4.12
CA GLY A 95 -3.85 1.50 -4.35
C GLY A 95 -2.56 1.54 -3.55
N TYR A 96 -2.64 1.40 -2.22
CA TYR A 96 -1.42 1.46 -1.40
C TYR A 96 -0.53 0.21 -1.53
N LEU A 97 -1.08 -0.95 -1.90
CA LEU A 97 -0.27 -2.11 -2.26
C LEU A 97 0.59 -1.84 -3.51
N GLU A 98 0.00 -1.23 -4.55
CA GLU A 98 0.73 -0.86 -5.76
C GLU A 98 1.77 0.22 -5.47
N THR A 99 1.45 1.21 -4.62
CA THR A 99 2.42 2.20 -4.13
C THR A 99 3.60 1.55 -3.40
N TYR A 100 3.33 0.58 -2.53
CA TYR A 100 4.39 -0.16 -1.84
C TYR A 100 5.29 -0.91 -2.81
N ILE A 101 4.71 -1.74 -3.69
CA ILE A 101 5.47 -2.55 -4.66
C ILE A 101 6.31 -1.65 -5.58
N HIS A 102 5.73 -0.53 -6.02
CA HIS A 102 6.45 0.47 -6.80
C HIS A 102 7.66 0.98 -6.02
N ALA A 103 7.45 1.49 -4.81
CA ALA A 103 8.50 2.12 -4.03
C ALA A 103 9.61 1.12 -3.62
N VAL A 104 9.24 -0.06 -3.10
CA VAL A 104 10.23 -1.08 -2.69
C VAL A 104 10.96 -1.69 -3.89
N GLY A 105 10.26 -1.86 -5.02
CA GLY A 105 10.86 -2.35 -6.27
C GLY A 105 11.87 -1.35 -6.83
N THR A 106 11.50 -0.06 -6.88
CA THR A 106 12.41 1.02 -7.30
C THR A 106 13.62 1.06 -6.39
N LEU A 107 13.41 0.98 -5.08
CA LEU A 107 14.49 1.00 -4.11
C LEU A 107 15.45 -0.19 -4.29
N ALA A 108 14.93 -1.40 -4.51
CA ALA A 108 15.74 -2.59 -4.74
C ALA A 108 16.55 -2.49 -6.03
N LEU A 109 15.94 -2.07 -7.14
CA LEU A 109 16.61 -1.93 -8.44
C LEU A 109 17.62 -0.77 -8.46
N THR A 110 17.33 0.33 -7.77
CA THR A 110 18.27 1.44 -7.59
C THR A 110 19.43 1.03 -6.69
N SER A 111 19.19 0.18 -5.69
CA SER A 111 20.26 -0.34 -4.83
C SER A 111 21.20 -1.28 -5.56
N ASP A 112 20.60 -2.25 -6.26
CA ASP A 112 21.28 -3.39 -6.85
C ASP A 112 20.91 -3.51 -8.35
N PRO A 113 21.36 -2.57 -9.19
CA PRO A 113 21.07 -2.63 -10.63
C PRO A 113 21.75 -3.83 -11.31
N GLY A 114 22.71 -4.48 -10.66
CA GLY A 114 23.35 -5.71 -11.15
C GLY A 114 22.35 -6.85 -11.39
N VAL A 115 21.20 -6.84 -10.71
CA VAL A 115 20.13 -7.81 -10.97
C VAL A 115 19.62 -7.77 -12.42
N LEU A 116 19.69 -6.62 -13.09
CA LEU A 116 19.24 -6.46 -14.48
C LEU A 116 20.10 -7.27 -15.47
N ILE A 117 21.34 -7.58 -15.09
CA ILE A 117 22.29 -8.40 -15.85
C ILE A 117 22.55 -9.76 -15.18
N SER A 118 21.65 -10.21 -14.31
CA SER A 118 21.77 -11.48 -13.57
C SER A 118 23.06 -11.57 -12.73
N SER A 119 23.57 -10.43 -12.25
CA SER A 119 24.75 -10.35 -11.38
C SER A 119 24.43 -9.52 -10.13
N PRO A 120 23.65 -10.08 -9.18
CA PRO A 120 23.25 -9.36 -7.96
C PRO A 120 24.47 -8.88 -7.19
N ARG A 121 24.39 -7.65 -6.69
CA ARG A 121 25.42 -6.94 -5.90
C ARG A 121 26.73 -6.67 -6.64
N ALA A 122 26.82 -6.96 -7.95
CA ALA A 122 28.01 -6.66 -8.75
C ALA A 122 28.19 -5.17 -9.01
N VAL A 123 27.09 -4.39 -8.97
CA VAL A 123 27.08 -2.94 -9.16
C VAL A 123 26.36 -2.30 -7.99
N ASP A 124 27.05 -1.42 -7.25
CA ASP A 124 26.36 -0.55 -6.28
C ASP A 124 25.71 0.62 -7.02
N GLY A 125 24.38 0.63 -7.07
CA GLY A 125 23.64 1.66 -7.79
C GLY A 125 23.78 3.07 -7.17
N LEU A 126 24.28 3.21 -5.93
CA LEU A 126 24.64 4.53 -5.39
C LEU A 126 25.66 5.24 -6.29
N SER A 127 26.63 4.51 -6.82
CA SER A 127 27.67 5.07 -7.71
C SER A 127 27.07 5.60 -9.02
N LEU A 128 26.02 4.94 -9.54
CA LEU A 128 25.30 5.35 -10.74
C LEU A 128 24.41 6.56 -10.45
N VAL A 129 23.73 6.59 -9.30
CA VAL A 129 22.91 7.73 -8.86
C VAL A 129 23.77 8.99 -8.74
N LYS A 130 24.94 8.91 -8.10
CA LYS A 130 25.87 10.05 -7.95
C LYS A 130 26.36 10.63 -9.28
N ARG A 131 26.35 9.83 -10.35
CA ARG A 131 26.80 10.20 -11.69
C ARG A 131 25.65 10.49 -12.65
N GLU A 132 24.41 10.48 -12.15
CA GLU A 132 23.20 10.63 -12.97
C GLU A 132 23.14 9.62 -14.14
N ALA A 133 23.67 8.41 -13.90
CA ALA A 133 23.84 7.35 -14.89
C ALA A 133 22.99 6.10 -14.58
N LEU A 134 22.02 6.22 -13.66
CA LEU A 134 21.10 5.13 -13.37
C LEU A 134 20.20 4.88 -14.60
N PRO A 135 20.03 3.62 -15.06
CA PRO A 135 19.16 3.33 -16.19
C PRO A 135 17.69 3.62 -15.85
N ASP A 136 16.86 3.78 -16.87
CA ASP A 136 15.41 3.87 -16.68
C ASP A 136 14.85 2.53 -16.16
N LEU A 137 14.20 2.59 -15.00
CA LEU A 137 13.63 1.42 -14.32
C LEU A 137 12.12 1.26 -14.61
N SER A 138 11.51 2.20 -15.34
CA SER A 138 10.05 2.33 -15.47
C SER A 138 9.37 1.07 -16.01
N GLU A 139 9.96 0.41 -17.00
CA GLU A 139 9.42 -0.84 -17.55
C GLU A 139 9.45 -1.97 -16.52
N HIS A 140 10.54 -2.09 -15.77
CA HIS A 140 10.70 -3.12 -14.73
C HIS A 140 9.68 -2.93 -13.61
N ILE A 141 9.50 -1.69 -13.14
CA ILE A 141 8.52 -1.35 -12.10
C ILE A 141 7.09 -1.52 -12.59
N THR A 142 6.81 -1.18 -13.85
CA THR A 142 5.51 -1.43 -14.46
C THR A 142 5.19 -2.92 -14.49
N GLY A 143 6.16 -3.78 -14.80
CA GLY A 143 6.01 -5.22 -14.77
C GLY A 143 5.74 -5.81 -13.38
N LEU A 144 6.16 -5.12 -12.30
CA LEU A 144 5.88 -5.53 -10.92
C LEU A 144 4.49 -5.07 -10.44
N THR A 145 3.98 -3.97 -10.99
CA THR A 145 2.79 -3.26 -10.47
C THR A 145 1.54 -3.41 -11.34
N LYS A 146 1.67 -3.82 -12.62
CA LYS A 146 0.55 -3.96 -13.55
C LYS A 146 0.40 -5.39 -14.07
N GLY A 147 -0.74 -5.67 -14.69
CA GLY A 147 -1.06 -7.00 -15.23
C GLY A 147 -1.57 -8.00 -14.19
N ALA A 148 -1.69 -9.26 -14.59
CA ALA A 148 -2.11 -10.36 -13.72
C ALA A 148 -1.01 -10.69 -12.70
N TRP A 149 -1.41 -11.20 -11.53
CA TRP A 149 -0.43 -11.52 -10.47
C TRP A 149 0.56 -12.60 -10.84
N SER A 150 0.19 -13.53 -11.73
CA SER A 150 1.11 -14.51 -12.32
C SER A 150 2.25 -13.85 -13.09
N ASP A 151 1.96 -12.77 -13.82
CA ASP A 151 2.94 -12.05 -14.63
C ASP A 151 3.84 -11.21 -13.74
N ARG A 152 3.26 -10.56 -12.72
CA ARG A 152 4.00 -9.82 -11.68
C ARG A 152 4.98 -10.73 -10.95
N VAL A 153 4.55 -11.93 -10.55
CA VAL A 153 5.41 -12.93 -9.89
C VAL A 153 6.51 -13.43 -10.83
N ARG A 154 6.20 -13.66 -12.11
CA ARG A 154 7.21 -14.02 -13.11
C ARG A 154 8.26 -12.91 -13.27
N LYS A 155 7.82 -11.65 -13.35
CA LYS A 155 8.74 -10.49 -13.42
C LYS A 155 9.58 -10.38 -12.15
N TYR A 156 8.96 -10.53 -10.98
CA TYR A 156 9.67 -10.55 -9.69
C TYR A 156 10.76 -11.62 -9.69
N ARG A 157 10.44 -12.86 -10.09
CA ARG A 157 11.43 -13.95 -10.17
C ARG A 157 12.56 -13.63 -11.15
N SER A 158 12.23 -13.06 -12.31
CA SER A 158 13.25 -12.71 -13.31
C SER A 158 14.23 -11.65 -12.82
N LEU A 159 13.79 -10.76 -11.93
CA LEU A 159 14.63 -9.71 -11.35
C LEU A 159 15.39 -10.22 -10.11
N PHE A 160 14.70 -10.84 -9.16
CA PHE A 160 15.26 -11.12 -7.83
C PHE A 160 15.62 -12.60 -7.61
N GLY A 161 15.52 -13.43 -8.66
CA GLY A 161 15.88 -14.85 -8.67
C GLY A 161 14.86 -15.76 -7.96
N THR A 162 14.48 -15.43 -6.73
CA THR A 162 13.49 -16.17 -5.93
C THR A 162 12.26 -15.35 -5.65
N VAL A 163 11.14 -16.02 -5.34
CA VAL A 163 9.88 -15.37 -4.95
C VAL A 163 9.53 -15.87 -3.56
N PRO A 164 9.09 -15.01 -2.63
CA PRO A 164 8.64 -15.47 -1.32
C PRO A 164 7.49 -16.48 -1.43
N ALA A 165 7.57 -17.60 -0.70
CA ALA A 165 6.57 -18.67 -0.76
C ALA A 165 5.15 -18.17 -0.42
N THR A 166 5.04 -17.22 0.52
CA THR A 166 3.78 -16.56 0.87
C THR A 166 3.17 -15.83 -0.32
N LEU A 167 3.98 -15.16 -1.14
CA LEU A 167 3.51 -14.47 -2.33
C LEU A 167 3.04 -15.48 -3.39
N GLU A 168 3.83 -16.54 -3.63
CA GLU A 168 3.48 -17.59 -4.60
C GLU A 168 2.17 -18.30 -4.24
N LYS A 169 1.98 -18.65 -2.96
CA LYS A 169 0.78 -19.33 -2.47
C LYS A 169 -0.50 -18.48 -2.63
N ASN A 170 -0.38 -17.15 -2.56
CA ASN A 170 -1.52 -16.24 -2.55
C ASN A 170 -1.82 -15.61 -3.93
N VAL A 171 -1.15 -16.01 -5.01
CA VAL A 171 -1.38 -15.47 -6.37
C VAL A 171 -2.84 -15.49 -6.78
N SER A 172 -3.58 -16.57 -6.48
CA SER A 172 -5.00 -16.68 -6.83
C SER A 172 -5.87 -15.68 -6.09
N GLU A 173 -5.62 -15.47 -4.80
CA GLU A 173 -6.36 -14.50 -3.97
C GLU A 173 -6.05 -13.07 -4.42
N LEU A 174 -4.78 -12.77 -4.66
CA LEU A 174 -4.34 -11.47 -5.17
C LEU A 174 -4.94 -11.16 -6.55
N ASP A 175 -5.08 -12.16 -7.43
CA ASP A 175 -5.73 -11.99 -8.73
C ASP A 175 -7.25 -11.81 -8.60
N ALA A 176 -7.89 -12.46 -7.63
CA ALA A 176 -9.30 -12.24 -7.30
C ALA A 176 -9.54 -10.81 -6.79
N ILE A 177 -8.68 -10.32 -5.90
CA ILE A 177 -8.67 -8.92 -5.42
C ILE A 177 -8.59 -7.95 -6.61
N ARG A 178 -7.61 -8.15 -7.50
CA ARG A 178 -7.40 -7.32 -8.69
C ARG A 178 -8.62 -7.30 -9.60
N LYS A 179 -9.21 -8.46 -9.88
CA LYS A 179 -10.40 -8.59 -10.74
C LYS A 179 -11.60 -7.84 -10.15
N LEU A 180 -11.86 -8.00 -8.86
CA LEU A 180 -12.95 -7.30 -8.19
C LEU A 180 -12.72 -5.78 -8.20
N ARG A 181 -11.50 -5.31 -7.86
CA ARG A 181 -11.13 -3.89 -7.93
C ARG A 181 -11.36 -3.30 -9.32
N ASN A 182 -10.99 -4.01 -10.38
CA ASN A 182 -11.19 -3.54 -11.75
C ASN A 182 -12.68 -3.39 -12.08
N GLY A 183 -13.53 -4.31 -11.61
CA GLY A 183 -14.99 -4.17 -11.73
C GLY A 183 -15.54 -2.96 -10.98
N VAL A 184 -15.00 -2.66 -9.79
CA VAL A 184 -15.35 -1.45 -9.03
C VAL A 184 -14.97 -0.19 -9.80
N GLY A 185 -13.71 -0.08 -10.22
CA GLY A 185 -13.17 1.12 -10.86
C GLY A 185 -13.73 1.42 -12.25
N HIS A 186 -14.04 0.40 -13.07
CA HIS A 186 -14.46 0.61 -14.45
C HIS A 186 -15.98 0.60 -14.66
N SER A 187 -16.75 0.08 -13.72
CA SER A 187 -18.18 -0.19 -13.97
C SER A 187 -19.05 0.00 -12.74
N PHE A 188 -18.61 0.86 -11.82
CA PHE A 188 -19.32 1.16 -10.57
C PHE A 188 -19.67 -0.14 -9.82
N GLY A 189 -18.70 -1.04 -9.74
CA GLY A 189 -18.84 -2.34 -9.07
C GLY A 189 -19.56 -3.41 -9.89
N ARG A 190 -19.80 -3.22 -11.18
CA ARG A 190 -20.54 -4.18 -12.03
C ARG A 190 -19.62 -4.88 -13.02
N LEU A 191 -20.12 -5.95 -13.64
CA LEU A 191 -19.39 -6.68 -14.68
C LEU A 191 -19.72 -6.07 -16.05
N ILE A 192 -18.79 -5.30 -16.62
CA ILE A 192 -19.03 -4.56 -17.86
C ILE A 192 -19.44 -5.46 -19.04
N HIS A 193 -18.86 -6.66 -19.11
CA HIS A 193 -19.10 -7.62 -20.18
C HIS A 193 -20.50 -8.25 -20.13
N GLU A 194 -21.25 -8.03 -19.05
CA GLU A 194 -22.65 -8.44 -18.91
C GLU A 194 -23.61 -7.37 -19.44
N TYR A 195 -23.16 -6.12 -19.66
CA TYR A 195 -23.93 -5.09 -20.37
C TYR A 195 -23.91 -5.35 -21.88
N ARG A 196 -24.57 -6.44 -22.31
CA ARG A 196 -24.60 -6.89 -23.70
C ARG A 196 -25.64 -6.19 -24.57
N SER A 197 -26.61 -5.51 -23.96
CA SER A 197 -27.69 -4.84 -24.67
C SER A 197 -27.77 -3.36 -24.27
N PRO A 198 -27.80 -2.43 -25.23
CA PRO A 198 -28.06 -1.02 -24.94
C PRO A 198 -29.51 -0.76 -24.49
N LEU A 199 -30.40 -1.77 -24.58
CA LEU A 199 -31.79 -1.69 -24.15
C LEU A 199 -31.99 -2.08 -22.67
N LEU A 200 -30.91 -2.32 -21.94
CA LEU A 200 -30.96 -2.70 -20.52
C LEU A 200 -31.34 -1.47 -19.66
N LEU A 201 -32.64 -1.32 -19.38
CA LEU A 201 -33.16 -0.20 -18.58
C LEU A 201 -32.78 -0.29 -17.08
N LYS A 202 -32.67 -1.51 -16.54
CA LYS A 202 -32.30 -1.73 -15.13
C LYS A 202 -30.80 -2.01 -15.01
N PRO A 203 -30.08 -1.36 -14.08
CA PRO A 203 -28.67 -1.65 -13.87
C PRO A 203 -28.47 -3.08 -13.35
N LEU A 204 -27.34 -3.68 -13.73
CA LEU A 204 -26.91 -4.97 -13.19
C LEU A 204 -26.63 -4.87 -11.68
N PRO A 205 -26.70 -5.99 -10.93
CA PRO A 205 -26.36 -5.99 -9.52
C PRO A 205 -24.89 -5.59 -9.32
N VAL A 206 -24.64 -4.82 -8.26
CA VAL A 206 -23.29 -4.50 -7.82
C VAL A 206 -22.66 -5.76 -7.25
N GLN A 207 -21.39 -6.01 -7.57
CA GLN A 207 -20.63 -7.11 -7.01
C GLN A 207 -20.62 -7.03 -5.48
N ARG A 208 -20.60 -8.19 -4.84
CA ARG A 208 -20.67 -8.29 -3.38
C ARG A 208 -19.31 -8.57 -2.79
N LEU A 209 -19.00 -7.87 -1.70
CA LEU A 209 -17.88 -8.18 -0.84
C LEU A 209 -18.39 -8.32 0.59
N ALA A 210 -18.22 -9.50 1.18
CA ALA A 210 -18.50 -9.73 2.59
C ALA A 210 -17.41 -9.10 3.46
N GLU A 211 -17.75 -8.72 4.68
CA GLU A 211 -16.81 -8.10 5.62
C GLU A 211 -15.68 -9.07 5.99
N GLU A 212 -16.00 -10.33 6.26
CA GLU A 212 -15.04 -11.38 6.62
C GLU A 212 -14.06 -11.65 5.47
N ARG A 213 -14.53 -11.52 4.22
CA ARG A 213 -13.68 -11.65 3.04
C ARG A 213 -12.75 -10.46 2.88
N LEU A 214 -13.23 -9.24 3.14
CA LEU A 214 -12.38 -8.05 3.16
C LEU A 214 -11.28 -8.17 4.22
N GLN A 215 -11.61 -8.57 5.45
CA GLN A 215 -10.64 -8.79 6.52
C GLN A 215 -9.59 -9.84 6.13
N ARG A 216 -10.00 -10.96 5.56
CA ARG A 216 -9.07 -11.98 5.06
C ARG A 216 -8.11 -11.42 4.02
N TRP A 217 -8.63 -10.64 3.07
CA TRP A 217 -7.79 -10.05 2.03
C TRP A 217 -6.84 -8.97 2.53
N LEU A 218 -7.23 -8.20 3.55
CA LEU A 218 -6.31 -7.31 4.27
C LEU A 218 -5.13 -8.11 4.84
N GLY A 219 -5.40 -9.23 5.51
CA GLY A 219 -4.37 -10.12 6.05
C GLY A 219 -3.48 -10.73 4.96
N VAL A 220 -4.06 -11.27 3.88
CA VAL A 220 -3.30 -11.82 2.74
C VAL A 220 -2.33 -10.79 2.16
N VAL A 221 -2.77 -9.54 2.00
CA VAL A 221 -1.92 -8.47 1.46
C VAL A 221 -0.81 -8.11 2.45
N ASP A 222 -1.12 -7.99 3.75
CA ASP A 222 -0.11 -7.70 4.79
C ASP A 222 0.97 -8.79 4.85
N ASP A 223 0.56 -10.07 4.78
CA ASP A 223 1.46 -11.22 4.76
C ASP A 223 2.38 -11.21 3.51
N CYS A 224 1.81 -10.91 2.34
CA CYS A 224 2.59 -10.83 1.10
C CYS A 224 3.57 -9.67 1.13
N VAL A 225 3.16 -8.50 1.63
CA VAL A 225 4.03 -7.32 1.76
C VAL A 225 5.15 -7.59 2.76
N SER A 226 4.86 -8.22 3.90
CA SER A 226 5.87 -8.61 4.88
C SER A 226 6.89 -9.58 4.28
N ALA A 227 6.45 -10.55 3.48
CA ALA A 227 7.34 -11.51 2.83
C ALA A 227 8.21 -10.87 1.74
N ILE A 228 7.67 -9.93 0.95
CA ILE A 228 8.43 -9.14 -0.04
C ILE A 228 9.47 -8.28 0.67
N GLU A 229 9.06 -7.62 1.76
CA GLU A 229 9.91 -6.76 2.57
C GLU A 229 11.11 -7.54 3.12
N ASP A 230 10.88 -8.67 3.77
CA ASP A 230 11.94 -9.48 4.37
C ASP A 230 12.95 -9.95 3.33
N HIS A 231 12.46 -10.34 2.14
CA HIS A 231 13.31 -10.75 1.03
C HIS A 231 14.13 -9.57 0.46
N LEU A 232 13.48 -8.52 -0.05
CA LEU A 232 14.16 -7.44 -0.76
C LEU A 232 15.08 -6.63 0.16
N ARG A 233 14.66 -6.38 1.41
CA ARG A 233 15.45 -5.64 2.39
C ARG A 233 16.81 -6.29 2.63
N SER A 234 16.81 -7.61 2.83
CA SER A 234 17.99 -8.38 3.17
C SER A 234 18.84 -8.77 1.95
N ALA A 235 18.20 -9.06 0.81
CA ALA A 235 18.88 -9.55 -0.38
C ALA A 235 19.43 -8.41 -1.26
N HIS A 236 18.72 -7.28 -1.40
CA HIS A 236 19.03 -6.29 -2.44
C HIS A 236 19.16 -4.85 -1.93
N ILE A 237 18.39 -4.43 -0.93
CA ILE A 237 18.31 -3.02 -0.53
C ILE A 237 19.47 -2.63 0.41
N GLY A 238 19.72 -3.40 1.47
CA GLY A 238 20.79 -3.10 2.43
C GLY A 238 20.64 -1.71 3.07
N ALA A 239 21.72 -0.94 3.11
CA ALA A 239 21.77 0.40 3.73
C ALA A 239 21.48 1.56 2.75
N VAL A 240 21.02 1.29 1.53
CA VAL A 240 20.92 2.31 0.47
C VAL A 240 19.98 3.46 0.81
N GLU A 241 18.91 3.24 1.57
CA GLU A 241 17.95 4.30 1.93
C GLU A 241 18.64 5.44 2.68
N GLY A 242 19.50 5.08 3.64
CA GLY A 242 20.29 6.07 4.37
C GLY A 242 21.29 6.80 3.46
N LEU A 243 21.85 6.13 2.46
CA LEU A 243 22.78 6.73 1.50
C LEU A 243 22.08 7.68 0.53
N LEU A 244 20.92 7.29 0.00
CA LEU A 244 20.10 8.12 -0.88
C LEU A 244 19.54 9.33 -0.13
N ASN A 245 19.12 9.15 1.12
CA ASN A 245 18.72 10.27 1.95
C ASN A 245 19.87 11.25 2.19
N TYR A 246 21.07 10.74 2.47
CA TYR A 246 22.25 11.60 2.63
C TYR A 246 22.64 12.29 1.31
N HIS A 247 22.45 11.62 0.18
CA HIS A 247 22.68 12.20 -1.13
C HIS A 247 21.74 13.39 -1.40
N ALA A 248 20.44 13.20 -1.13
CA ALA A 248 19.39 14.20 -1.32
C ALA A 248 19.38 15.29 -0.24
N TRP A 249 20.01 15.05 0.91
CA TRP A 249 20.04 15.99 2.01
C TRP A 249 20.79 17.27 1.64
N ASP A 250 20.12 18.41 1.86
CA ASP A 250 20.71 19.73 1.72
C ASP A 250 21.77 19.96 2.81
N LYS A 251 23.03 19.95 2.37
CA LYS A 251 24.21 20.09 3.22
C LYS A 251 24.48 21.55 3.60
N THR A 252 23.67 22.51 3.16
CA THR A 252 23.81 23.92 3.55
C THR A 252 23.36 24.19 4.99
N PHE A 253 22.66 23.24 5.62
CA PHE A 253 22.22 23.30 7.02
C PHE A 253 23.35 22.90 8.00
N TYR A 254 24.45 23.68 8.05
CA TYR A 254 25.41 23.63 9.15
C TYR A 254 25.23 24.84 10.08
N ALA A 255 24.13 24.85 10.82
CA ALA A 255 23.90 25.84 11.87
C ALA A 255 24.60 25.40 13.18
N GLY A 256 25.86 25.79 13.32
CA GLY A 256 26.53 26.06 14.60
C GLY A 256 26.55 24.95 15.68
N HIS A 257 27.59 24.11 15.65
CA HIS A 257 28.13 23.27 16.76
C HIS A 257 27.73 21.79 16.83
N THR A 258 27.00 21.24 15.86
CA THR A 258 26.72 19.78 15.79
C THR A 258 27.53 19.13 14.67
N SER A 259 28.16 17.98 14.93
CA SER A 259 28.87 17.24 13.89
C SER A 259 27.91 16.71 12.81
N GLU A 260 28.36 16.61 11.57
CA GLU A 260 27.56 16.18 10.42
C GLU A 260 26.78 14.89 10.68
N GLU A 261 27.44 13.89 11.29
CA GLU A 261 26.81 12.61 11.57
C GLU A 261 25.67 12.71 12.59
N LYS A 262 25.72 13.69 13.51
CA LYS A 262 24.66 13.95 14.48
C LYS A 262 23.51 14.71 13.84
N ALA A 263 23.81 15.70 13.00
CA ALA A 263 22.81 16.46 12.25
C ALA A 263 22.03 15.56 11.29
N PHE A 264 22.73 14.69 10.56
CA PHE A 264 22.09 13.73 9.67
C PHE A 264 21.27 12.69 10.44
N ARG A 265 21.80 12.16 11.56
CA ARG A 265 21.06 11.23 12.43
C ARG A 265 19.72 11.80 12.91
N ALA A 266 19.65 13.09 13.21
CA ALA A 266 18.44 13.74 13.71
C ALA A 266 17.27 13.72 12.71
N GLN A 267 17.53 13.46 11.43
CA GLN A 267 16.48 13.34 10.40
C GLN A 267 15.74 12.01 10.41
N PHE A 268 16.20 11.02 11.18
CA PHE A 268 15.59 9.69 11.26
C PHE A 268 14.78 9.60 12.55
N PRO A 269 13.48 9.95 12.55
CA PRO A 269 12.62 9.81 13.73
C PRO A 269 12.46 8.33 14.10
N ASP A 270 12.10 8.07 15.36
CA ASP A 270 11.93 6.72 15.93
C ASP A 270 10.84 5.86 15.26
N ALA A 271 10.15 6.38 14.24
CA ALA A 271 9.11 5.71 13.48
C ALA A 271 9.59 4.44 12.73
N GLN A 272 10.89 4.14 12.75
CA GLN A 272 11.51 2.96 12.13
C GLN A 272 12.33 2.12 13.12
N GLY A 273 12.12 2.33 14.42
CA GLY A 273 12.97 1.82 15.49
C GLY A 273 14.05 2.81 15.90
N SER A 274 14.87 2.44 16.90
CA SER A 274 15.91 3.33 17.42
C SER A 274 16.96 3.62 16.35
N PRO A 275 17.29 4.90 16.06
CA PRO A 275 18.25 5.25 15.04
C PRO A 275 19.64 4.67 15.40
N PRO A 276 20.40 4.18 14.40
CA PRO A 276 21.74 3.66 14.60
C PRO A 276 22.68 4.64 15.32
N SER A 277 23.76 4.15 15.89
CA SER A 277 24.69 5.00 16.64
C SER A 277 25.36 6.07 15.76
N ALA A 278 25.86 7.15 16.37
CA ALA A 278 26.62 8.18 15.63
C ALA A 278 27.83 7.59 14.86
N LYS A 279 28.43 6.51 15.38
CA LYS A 279 29.51 5.77 14.71
C LYS A 279 29.06 5.16 13.38
N TYR A 280 27.81 4.66 13.30
CA TYR A 280 27.24 4.15 12.06
C TYR A 280 27.14 5.25 11.01
N PHE A 281 26.55 6.40 11.35
CA PHE A 281 26.39 7.52 10.43
C PHE A 281 27.71 8.11 9.95
N ARG A 282 28.73 8.19 10.83
CA ARG A 282 30.08 8.58 10.41
C ARG A 282 30.65 7.63 9.35
N SER A 283 30.45 6.33 9.53
CA SER A 283 30.94 5.30 8.60
C SER A 283 30.16 5.31 7.27
N LEU A 284 28.84 5.56 7.32
CA LEU A 284 27.99 5.75 6.15
C LEU A 284 28.44 6.95 5.31
N ILE A 285 28.70 8.09 5.96
CA ILE A 285 29.19 9.31 5.28
C ILE A 285 30.56 9.06 4.64
N ALA A 286 31.46 8.38 5.35
CA ALA A 286 32.77 8.03 4.81
C ALA A 286 32.64 7.15 3.56
N TYR A 287 31.77 6.13 3.61
CA TYR A 287 31.48 5.27 2.46
C TYR A 287 30.93 6.07 1.27
N PHE A 288 29.93 6.91 1.52
CA PHE A 288 29.32 7.74 0.48
C PHE A 288 30.35 8.62 -0.25
N ARG A 289 31.32 9.16 0.49
CA ARG A 289 32.39 10.02 -0.07
C ARG A 289 33.39 9.24 -0.90
N SER A 290 33.67 7.98 -0.57
CA SER A 290 34.61 7.13 -1.31
C SER A 290 34.01 6.45 -2.53
N ALA A 291 32.68 6.27 -2.57
CA ALA A 291 31.95 5.57 -3.64
C ALA A 291 31.80 6.39 -4.93
#